data_AF-A0A7Y1T156-F1
#
_entry.id   AF-A0A7Y1T156-F1
#
_cell.length_a   1.000
_cell.length_b   1.000
_cell.length_c   1.000
_cell.angle_alpha   90.00
_cell.angle_beta   90.00
_cell.angle_gamma   90.00
#
_symmetry.space_group_name_H-M   'P 1'
#
loop_
_entity.id
_entity.type
_entity.pdbx_description
1 polymer ?
#
loop_
_entity_poly.entity_id
_entity_poly.type
_entity_poly.pdbx_seq_one_letter_code
_entity_poly.pdbx_strand_id
1 'polypeptide(L)'
;MSKRIFILLVVLMSLSLVGIIFVQLFFIRNSLTNEEQQFTRNVKAALSYVSRSIEEIELRNYYNKIQPLVASGKEPDSKMIQQLFVTTDDDINNKTIIHRNTVLEERFKVPSLFFEIDADSISVSTLSNERVTKYFNNNTLDEDITISPERTLVEYSSLPELRKKLFESTFKDLFKDFPIYKRINTEQVKVLLERELSDEGIDIDFEFSIYDDDLATKVQTDNFEKKDAYGIPIFLDNNNESSYKLWVNFPERQKFLLSSVLWMILLSVLFTS
;
A
#
# COMPACT_ATOMS: atom_id res chain seq x y z
N MET A 1 4.41 70.58 22.81
CA MET A 1 3.68 70.00 21.65
C MET A 1 2.27 70.57 21.63
N SER A 2 1.72 70.94 20.48
CA SER A 2 0.30 71.37 20.43
C SER A 2 -0.60 70.15 20.65
N LYS A 3 -1.69 70.30 21.43
CA LYS A 3 -2.63 69.20 21.75
C LYS A 3 -3.15 68.49 20.48
N ARG A 4 -3.28 69.22 19.37
CA ARG A 4 -3.72 68.69 18.07
C ARG A 4 -2.71 67.73 17.44
N ILE A 5 -1.41 68.02 17.53
CA ILE A 5 -0.36 67.13 17.00
C ILE A 5 -0.31 65.82 17.80
N PHE A 6 -0.45 65.89 19.13
CA PHE A 6 -0.49 64.70 19.98
C PHE A 6 -1.67 63.78 19.63
N ILE A 7 -2.88 64.35 19.48
CA ILE A 7 -4.08 63.58 19.11
C ILE A 7 -3.93 62.93 17.72
N LEU A 8 -3.40 63.67 16.74
CA LEU A 8 -3.15 63.13 15.39
C LEU A 8 -2.18 61.95 15.43
N LEU A 9 -1.13 62.05 16.26
CA LEU A 9 -0.12 61.00 16.42
C LEU A 9 -0.72 59.73 17.04
N VAL A 10 -1.54 59.88 18.10
CA VAL A 10 -2.25 58.74 18.73
C VAL A 10 -3.18 58.03 17.73
N VAL A 11 -3.94 58.79 16.95
CA VAL A 11 -4.83 58.23 15.90
C VAL A 11 -4.03 57.51 14.82
N LEU A 12 -2.88 58.06 14.43
CA LEU A 12 -2.02 57.43 13.43
C LEU A 12 -1.42 56.12 13.93
N MET A 13 -0.97 56.07 15.19
CA MET A 13 -0.41 54.85 15.79
C MET A 13 -1.45 53.76 15.95
N SER A 14 -2.67 54.09 16.38
CA SER A 14 -3.75 53.10 16.48
C SER A 14 -4.18 52.57 15.11
N LEU A 15 -4.26 53.43 14.09
CA LEU A 15 -4.57 53.01 12.72
C LEU A 15 -3.48 52.09 12.15
N SER A 16 -2.21 52.41 12.42
CA SER A 16 -1.07 51.57 12.03
C SER A 16 -1.13 50.20 12.72
N LEU A 17 -1.45 50.16 14.02
CA LEU A 17 -1.56 48.91 14.78
C LEU A 17 -2.66 48.00 14.18
N VAL A 18 -3.84 48.55 13.90
CA VAL A 18 -4.94 47.81 13.27
C VAL A 18 -4.54 47.28 11.89
N GLY A 19 -3.83 48.09 11.10
CA GLY A 19 -3.31 47.67 9.79
C GLY A 19 -2.37 46.47 9.88
N ILE A 20 -1.44 46.49 10.83
CA ILE A 20 -0.48 45.40 11.04
C ILE A 20 -1.19 44.11 11.50
N ILE A 21 -2.13 44.22 12.45
CA ILE A 21 -2.94 43.07 12.92
C ILE A 21 -3.67 42.41 11.75
N PHE A 22 -4.27 43.21 10.87
CA PHE A 22 -4.98 42.69 9.70
C PHE A 22 -4.05 41.88 8.78
N VAL A 23 -2.85 42.42 8.50
CA VAL A 23 -1.83 41.72 7.71
C VAL A 23 -1.39 40.43 8.38
N GLN A 24 -1.13 40.44 9.69
CA GLN A 24 -0.73 39.24 10.44
C GLN A 24 -1.83 38.17 10.42
N LEU A 25 -3.09 38.53 10.63
CA LEU A 25 -4.22 37.60 10.55
C LEU A 25 -4.35 36.98 9.16
N PHE A 26 -4.16 37.78 8.11
CA PHE A 26 -4.15 37.28 6.73
C PHE A 26 -3.04 36.25 6.52
N PHE A 27 -1.81 36.55 6.95
CA PHE A 27 -0.69 35.62 6.83
C PHE A 27 -0.90 34.34 7.65
N ILE A 28 -1.39 34.41 8.88
CA ILE A 28 -1.66 33.22 9.72
C ILE A 28 -2.71 32.33 9.05
N ARG A 29 -3.81 32.90 8.56
CA ARG A 29 -4.83 32.14 7.84
C ARG A 29 -4.27 31.48 6.58
N ASN A 30 -3.51 32.23 5.80
CA ASN A 30 -2.90 31.71 4.58
C ASN A 30 -1.89 30.59 4.87
N SER A 31 -1.07 30.73 5.89
CA SER A 31 -0.15 29.68 6.34
C SER A 31 -0.91 28.44 6.80
N LEU A 32 -1.97 28.58 7.60
CA LEU A 32 -2.77 27.44 8.04
C LEU A 32 -3.42 26.72 6.85
N THR A 33 -3.97 27.45 5.87
CA THR A 33 -4.51 26.84 4.64
C THR A 33 -3.43 26.15 3.82
N ASN A 34 -2.21 26.72 3.74
CA ASN A 34 -1.10 26.06 3.05
C ASN A 34 -0.68 24.77 3.76
N GLU A 35 -0.66 24.76 5.09
CA GLU A 35 -0.37 23.58 5.92
C GLU A 35 -1.46 22.50 5.75
N GLU A 36 -2.74 22.88 5.71
CA GLU A 36 -3.85 21.95 5.42
C GLU A 36 -3.70 21.27 4.05
N GLN A 37 -3.29 22.04 3.05
CA GLN A 37 -3.06 21.52 1.70
C GLN A 37 -1.81 20.63 1.65
N GLN A 38 -0.73 20.99 2.33
CA GLN A 38 0.47 20.15 2.45
C GLN A 38 0.15 18.83 3.13
N PHE A 39 -0.49 18.88 4.30
CA PHE A 39 -0.95 17.69 5.01
C PHE A 39 -1.78 16.78 4.10
N THR A 40 -2.76 17.33 3.38
CA THR A 40 -3.60 16.55 2.46
C THR A 40 -2.79 15.91 1.32
N ARG A 41 -1.78 16.60 0.78
CA ARG A 41 -0.91 16.05 -0.27
C ARG A 41 -0.02 14.93 0.27
N ASN A 42 0.60 15.15 1.41
CA ASN A 42 1.48 14.19 2.08
C ASN A 42 0.70 12.92 2.47
N VAL A 43 -0.51 13.06 3.04
CA VAL A 43 -1.38 11.91 3.33
C VAL A 43 -1.68 11.15 2.04
N LYS A 44 -2.06 11.83 0.95
CA LYS A 44 -2.35 11.15 -0.32
C LYS A 44 -1.12 10.44 -0.92
N ALA A 45 0.07 11.03 -0.77
CA ALA A 45 1.32 10.42 -1.18
C ALA A 45 1.60 9.14 -0.36
N ALA A 46 1.59 9.25 0.96
CA ALA A 46 1.73 8.10 1.88
C ALA A 46 0.74 6.98 1.55
N LEU A 47 -0.55 7.31 1.40
CA LEU A 47 -1.57 6.32 1.04
C LEU A 47 -1.32 5.67 -0.33
N SER A 48 -0.78 6.42 -1.30
CA SER A 48 -0.38 5.84 -2.59
C SER A 48 0.78 4.86 -2.44
N TYR A 49 1.77 5.16 -1.59
CA TYR A 49 2.87 4.25 -1.28
C TYR A 49 2.41 3.01 -0.50
N VAL A 50 1.45 3.17 0.42
CA VAL A 50 0.82 2.04 1.11
C VAL A 50 0.09 1.14 0.12
N SER A 51 -0.73 1.69 -0.78
CA SER A 51 -1.42 0.90 -1.80
C SER A 51 -0.43 0.07 -2.63
N ARG A 52 0.68 0.68 -3.06
CA ARG A 52 1.73 -0.02 -3.82
C ARG A 52 2.42 -1.10 -2.98
N SER A 53 2.75 -0.79 -1.74
CA SER A 53 3.39 -1.75 -0.82
C SER A 53 2.50 -2.96 -0.53
N ILE A 54 1.19 -2.74 -0.39
CA ILE A 54 0.20 -3.81 -0.24
C ILE A 54 0.22 -4.72 -1.47
N GLU A 55 0.17 -4.16 -2.68
CA GLU A 55 0.23 -4.93 -3.93
C GLU A 55 1.53 -5.73 -4.05
N GLU A 56 2.68 -5.13 -3.71
CA GLU A 56 3.98 -5.81 -3.73
C GLU A 56 4.07 -6.98 -2.73
N ILE A 57 3.52 -6.80 -1.52
CA ILE A 57 3.43 -7.86 -0.51
C ILE A 57 2.55 -9.00 -1.03
N GLU A 58 1.44 -8.68 -1.68
CA GLU A 58 0.51 -9.67 -2.24
C GLU A 58 1.20 -10.53 -3.32
N LEU A 59 1.85 -9.88 -4.27
CA LEU A 59 2.58 -10.51 -5.36
C LEU A 59 3.72 -11.39 -4.84
N ARG A 60 4.44 -10.91 -3.82
CA ARG A 60 5.52 -11.66 -3.18
C ARG A 60 5.00 -12.91 -2.48
N ASN A 61 3.95 -12.78 -1.66
CA ASN A 61 3.35 -13.90 -0.94
C ASN A 61 2.83 -14.96 -1.92
N TYR A 62 2.30 -14.54 -3.06
CA TYR A 62 1.89 -15.44 -4.13
C TYR A 62 3.07 -16.16 -4.78
N TYR A 63 4.09 -15.41 -5.21
CA TYR A 63 5.28 -15.98 -5.84
C TYR A 63 5.91 -17.05 -4.93
N ASN A 64 5.99 -16.78 -3.63
CA ASN A 64 6.53 -17.73 -2.65
C ASN A 64 5.75 -19.06 -2.62
N LYS A 65 4.42 -19.02 -2.82
CA LYS A 65 3.59 -20.23 -2.83
C LYS A 65 3.74 -21.03 -4.12
N ILE A 66 3.91 -20.37 -5.26
CA ILE A 66 4.02 -21.04 -6.56
C ILE A 66 5.45 -21.40 -6.97
N GLN A 67 6.47 -20.78 -6.36
CA GLN A 67 7.89 -21.01 -6.63
C GLN A 67 8.26 -22.51 -6.65
N PRO A 68 7.81 -23.37 -5.70
CA PRO A 68 8.13 -24.80 -5.72
C PRO A 68 7.58 -25.53 -6.95
N LEU A 69 6.42 -25.10 -7.46
CA LEU A 69 5.78 -25.68 -8.65
C LEU A 69 6.50 -25.25 -9.92
N VAL A 70 6.83 -23.96 -10.04
CA VAL A 70 7.60 -23.42 -11.17
C VAL A 70 8.99 -24.05 -11.23
N ALA A 71 9.66 -24.22 -10.09
CA ALA A 71 10.95 -24.89 -9.99
C ALA A 71 10.92 -26.38 -10.41
N SER A 72 9.74 -27.02 -10.35
CA SER A 72 9.55 -28.41 -10.80
C SER A 72 9.39 -28.57 -12.32
N GLY A 73 9.44 -27.47 -13.08
CA GLY A 73 9.29 -27.48 -14.54
C GLY A 73 7.85 -27.68 -15.02
N LYS A 74 6.86 -27.62 -14.12
CA LYS A 74 5.44 -27.62 -14.47
C LYS A 74 4.97 -26.18 -14.64
N GLU A 75 4.41 -25.84 -15.80
CA GLU A 75 3.68 -24.58 -15.94
C GLU A 75 2.40 -24.66 -15.08
N PRO A 76 2.24 -23.78 -14.07
CA PRO A 76 1.08 -23.84 -13.21
C PRO A 76 -0.17 -23.43 -14.01
N ASP A 77 -1.10 -24.37 -14.24
CA ASP A 77 -2.43 -24.03 -14.73
C ASP A 77 -3.21 -23.26 -13.66
N SER A 78 -4.08 -22.34 -14.07
CA SER A 78 -4.95 -21.53 -13.21
C SER A 78 -5.73 -22.39 -12.21
N LYS A 79 -6.20 -23.57 -12.63
CA LYS A 79 -6.90 -24.55 -11.77
C LYS A 79 -5.99 -25.18 -10.71
N MET A 80 -4.74 -25.46 -11.04
CA MET A 80 -3.75 -26.02 -10.10
C MET A 80 -3.31 -24.97 -9.07
N ILE A 81 -3.19 -23.71 -9.50
CA ILE A 81 -2.95 -22.57 -8.62
C ILE A 81 -4.11 -22.41 -7.63
N GLN A 82 -5.37 -22.38 -8.11
CA GLN A 82 -6.55 -22.29 -7.23
C GLN A 82 -6.59 -23.41 -6.18
N GLN A 83 -6.29 -24.64 -6.57
CA GLN A 83 -6.25 -25.79 -5.64
C GLN A 83 -5.19 -25.62 -4.55
N LEU A 84 -4.00 -25.08 -4.86
CA LEU A 84 -2.96 -24.83 -3.86
C LEU A 84 -3.44 -23.87 -2.75
N PHE A 85 -4.15 -22.80 -3.13
CA PHE A 85 -4.66 -21.82 -2.18
C PHE A 85 -5.81 -22.35 -1.33
N VAL A 86 -6.69 -23.19 -1.90
CA VAL A 86 -7.78 -23.84 -1.16
C VAL A 86 -7.24 -24.90 -0.20
N THR A 87 -6.26 -25.72 -0.63
CA THR A 87 -5.67 -26.78 0.22
C THR A 87 -4.83 -26.22 1.37
N THR A 88 -4.11 -25.11 1.17
CA THR A 88 -3.36 -24.44 2.26
C THR A 88 -4.30 -23.89 3.35
N ASP A 89 -5.51 -23.47 2.99
CA ASP A 89 -6.51 -22.90 3.91
C ASP A 89 -7.16 -23.97 4.81
N ASP A 90 -7.29 -25.20 4.30
CA ASP A 90 -7.90 -26.33 5.03
C ASP A 90 -6.96 -26.87 6.13
N ASP A 91 -5.65 -26.89 5.86
CA ASP A 91 -4.61 -27.24 6.85
C ASP A 91 -4.55 -26.21 8.01
N ILE A 92 -4.76 -24.92 7.72
CA ILE A 92 -4.81 -23.85 8.75
C ILE A 92 -6.06 -23.98 9.63
N ASN A 93 -7.16 -24.52 9.10
CA ASN A 93 -8.43 -24.67 9.82
C ASN A 93 -8.68 -26.10 10.38
N ASN A 94 -7.67 -26.98 10.32
CA ASN A 94 -7.73 -28.36 10.81
C ASN A 94 -8.97 -29.13 10.30
N LYS A 95 -9.30 -28.98 9.01
CA LYS A 95 -10.27 -29.82 8.33
C LYS A 95 -9.63 -30.33 7.05
N THR A 96 -9.73 -31.63 6.84
CA THR A 96 -9.18 -32.32 5.69
C THR A 96 -10.34 -32.60 4.75
N ILE A 97 -10.53 -31.80 3.70
CA ILE A 97 -11.46 -32.15 2.60
C ILE A 97 -10.68 -32.99 1.58
N ILE A 98 -10.57 -34.29 1.85
CA ILE A 98 -10.18 -35.29 0.84
C ILE A 98 -11.37 -35.53 -0.08
N HIS A 99 -11.25 -35.20 -1.37
CA HIS A 99 -12.06 -35.84 -2.41
C HIS A 99 -11.27 -36.16 -3.69
N ARG A 100 -10.78 -37.43 -3.70
CA ARG A 100 -10.89 -38.47 -4.75
C ARG A 100 -10.64 -38.08 -6.22
N ASN A 101 -9.57 -38.65 -6.76
CA ASN A 101 -9.36 -39.16 -8.12
C ASN A 101 -10.38 -38.71 -9.18
N THR A 102 -9.94 -37.87 -10.10
CA THR A 102 -10.42 -37.98 -11.48
C THR A 102 -9.22 -38.08 -12.41
N VAL A 103 -9.20 -39.16 -13.20
CA VAL A 103 -8.32 -39.31 -14.35
C VAL A 103 -8.95 -38.44 -15.43
N LEU A 104 -8.44 -37.22 -15.62
CA LEU A 104 -8.78 -36.39 -16.77
C LEU A 104 -7.64 -36.51 -17.79
N GLU A 105 -7.77 -37.49 -18.68
CA GLU A 105 -7.09 -37.46 -19.98
C GLU A 105 -7.83 -36.44 -20.85
N GLU A 106 -7.52 -35.14 -20.69
CA GLU A 106 -8.07 -34.09 -21.54
C GLU A 106 -7.10 -33.74 -22.67
N ARG A 107 -7.39 -34.30 -23.85
CA ARG A 107 -6.81 -33.90 -25.12
C ARG A 107 -7.38 -32.53 -25.50
N PHE A 108 -6.70 -31.45 -25.16
CA PHE A 108 -7.03 -30.15 -25.73
C PHE A 108 -6.33 -29.99 -27.09
N LYS A 109 -7.15 -29.93 -28.15
CA LYS A 109 -6.74 -29.29 -29.40
C LYS A 109 -6.62 -27.79 -29.11
N VAL A 110 -5.40 -27.30 -29.11
CA VAL A 110 -5.09 -25.87 -29.03
C VAL A 110 -5.67 -25.20 -30.28
N PRO A 111 -6.52 -24.15 -30.15
CA PRO A 111 -6.83 -23.28 -31.28
C PRO A 111 -5.55 -22.56 -31.69
N SER A 112 -5.04 -22.91 -32.87
CA SER A 112 -3.91 -22.27 -33.52
C SER A 112 -4.31 -20.86 -33.96
N LEU A 113 -4.16 -19.88 -33.09
CA LEU A 113 -4.15 -18.48 -33.47
C LEU A 113 -2.93 -17.82 -32.82
N PHE A 114 -2.07 -17.30 -33.70
CA PHE A 114 -0.81 -16.57 -33.50
C PHE A 114 0.48 -17.39 -33.56
N PHE A 115 1.31 -16.97 -34.52
CA PHE A 115 2.61 -17.46 -35.01
C PHE A 115 2.59 -18.56 -36.08
N GLU A 116 2.20 -18.16 -37.29
CA GLU A 116 2.79 -18.70 -38.52
C GLU A 116 4.15 -17.98 -38.69
N ILE A 117 5.20 -18.59 -38.14
CA ILE A 117 6.58 -18.31 -38.53
C ILE A 117 7.11 -19.65 -39.04
N ASP A 118 7.15 -19.80 -40.37
CA ASP A 118 7.93 -20.84 -41.02
C ASP A 118 9.41 -20.58 -40.73
N ALA A 119 9.95 -21.30 -39.76
CA ALA A 119 11.38 -21.48 -39.55
C ALA A 119 11.61 -22.84 -38.88
N ASP A 120 12.25 -23.74 -39.63
CA ASP A 120 12.71 -25.05 -39.19
C ASP A 120 13.32 -25.00 -37.78
N SER A 121 12.81 -25.87 -36.91
CA SER A 121 13.40 -26.36 -35.65
C SER A 121 14.45 -25.46 -34.98
N ILE A 122 13.98 -24.54 -34.11
CA ILE A 122 14.85 -23.93 -33.10
C ILE A 122 14.39 -24.42 -31.72
N SER A 123 15.08 -25.44 -31.21
CA SER A 123 15.00 -25.80 -29.80
C SER A 123 15.71 -24.71 -28.99
N VAL A 124 14.96 -23.81 -28.36
CA VAL A 124 15.53 -22.88 -27.39
C VAL A 124 15.77 -23.64 -26.09
N SER A 125 16.95 -24.23 -25.97
CA SER A 125 17.48 -24.66 -24.69
C SER A 125 18.02 -23.42 -23.98
N THR A 126 17.32 -22.96 -22.95
CA THR A 126 17.86 -21.93 -22.06
C THR A 126 18.92 -22.58 -21.16
N LEU A 127 20.16 -22.67 -21.66
CA LEU A 127 21.32 -22.79 -20.79
C LEU A 127 21.45 -21.49 -19.99
N SER A 128 20.71 -21.37 -18.88
CA SER A 128 21.04 -20.40 -17.85
C SER A 128 22.12 -21.03 -16.96
N ASN A 129 23.37 -20.70 -17.29
CA ASN A 129 24.52 -21.09 -16.49
C ASN A 129 24.66 -20.13 -15.30
N GLU A 130 23.70 -20.15 -14.38
CA GLU A 130 23.80 -19.42 -13.12
C GLU A 130 24.35 -20.34 -12.04
N ARG A 131 25.62 -20.10 -11.70
CA ARG A 131 26.32 -20.78 -10.62
C ARG A 131 25.73 -20.31 -9.27
N VAL A 132 24.60 -20.91 -8.87
CA VAL A 132 23.96 -20.67 -7.56
C VAL A 132 24.90 -21.16 -6.46
N THR A 133 25.59 -20.23 -5.80
CA THR A 133 26.41 -20.55 -4.63
C THR A 133 25.46 -20.74 -3.45
N LYS A 134 25.13 -22.00 -3.13
CA LYS A 134 24.26 -22.37 -2.01
C LYS A 134 25.04 -22.28 -0.69
N TYR A 135 24.75 -21.27 0.13
CA TYR A 135 25.24 -21.19 1.51
C TYR A 135 24.28 -21.94 2.43
N PHE A 136 24.68 -23.10 2.93
CA PHE A 136 23.91 -23.85 3.93
C PHE A 136 24.19 -23.28 5.33
N ASN A 137 23.16 -22.78 6.01
CA ASN A 137 23.24 -22.53 7.44
C ASN A 137 22.88 -23.82 8.16
N ASN A 138 23.91 -24.56 8.59
CA ASN A 138 23.75 -25.80 9.31
C ASN A 138 23.49 -25.49 10.78
N ASN A 139 22.26 -25.10 11.13
CA ASN A 139 21.84 -25.14 12.52
C ASN A 139 20.33 -25.40 12.59
N THR A 140 20.01 -26.69 12.63
CA THR A 140 19.02 -27.41 13.46
C THR A 140 18.43 -28.57 12.66
N LEU A 141 18.70 -29.77 13.17
CA LEU A 141 18.02 -31.00 12.78
C LEU A 141 16.57 -30.89 13.25
N ASP A 142 15.67 -30.51 12.35
CA ASP A 142 14.32 -31.06 12.35
C ASP A 142 13.75 -31.02 10.94
N GLU A 143 13.05 -32.08 10.63
CA GLU A 143 12.68 -32.57 9.32
C GLU A 143 11.40 -31.88 8.86
N ASP A 144 11.50 -30.65 8.37
CA ASP A 144 10.48 -30.05 7.50
C ASP A 144 11.12 -28.95 6.65
N ILE A 145 11.10 -29.10 5.33
CA ILE A 145 11.79 -28.19 4.41
C ILE A 145 10.99 -26.88 4.33
N THR A 146 11.15 -26.02 5.33
CA THR A 146 10.82 -24.60 5.22
C THR A 146 11.81 -23.98 4.24
N ILE A 147 11.33 -23.68 3.02
CA ILE A 147 12.08 -22.88 2.06
C ILE A 147 12.37 -21.53 2.74
N SER A 148 13.63 -21.27 3.06
CA SER A 148 14.05 -20.11 3.85
C SER A 148 13.58 -18.81 3.19
N PRO A 149 12.72 -18.00 3.85
CA PRO A 149 12.07 -16.82 3.27
C PRO A 149 13.02 -15.82 2.60
N GLU A 150 14.27 -15.69 3.05
CA GLU A 150 15.23 -14.76 2.44
C GLU A 150 15.66 -15.17 1.02
N ARG A 151 15.73 -16.47 0.71
CA ARG A 151 16.13 -16.91 -0.64
C ARG A 151 15.06 -16.60 -1.68
N THR A 152 13.79 -16.79 -1.33
CA THR A 152 12.68 -16.47 -2.22
C THR A 152 12.49 -14.96 -2.43
N LEU A 153 12.75 -14.17 -1.38
CA LEU A 153 12.78 -12.70 -1.43
C LEU A 153 13.78 -12.21 -2.49
N VAL A 154 14.99 -12.78 -2.47
CA VAL A 154 16.06 -12.49 -3.44
C VAL A 154 15.66 -12.95 -4.84
N GLU A 155 15.11 -14.15 -4.99
CA GLU A 155 14.72 -14.69 -6.30
C GLU A 155 13.63 -13.84 -6.98
N TYR A 156 12.55 -13.48 -6.26
CA TYR A 156 11.52 -12.57 -6.81
C TYR A 156 12.09 -11.21 -7.20
N SER A 157 12.92 -10.62 -6.33
CA SER A 157 13.52 -9.31 -6.60
C SER A 157 14.37 -9.32 -7.89
N SER A 158 15.01 -10.45 -8.17
CA SER A 158 15.88 -10.67 -9.33
C SER A 158 15.16 -11.02 -10.64
N LEU A 159 13.83 -11.23 -10.62
CA LEU A 159 13.08 -11.55 -11.83
C LEU A 159 13.10 -10.40 -12.86
N PRO A 160 13.14 -10.70 -14.17
CA PRO A 160 12.94 -9.68 -15.21
C PRO A 160 11.58 -8.99 -15.07
N GLU A 161 11.53 -7.67 -15.27
CA GLU A 161 10.31 -6.87 -15.12
C GLU A 161 9.14 -7.36 -15.97
N LEU A 162 9.41 -7.83 -17.20
CA LEU A 162 8.37 -8.40 -18.07
C LEU A 162 7.72 -9.66 -17.46
N ARG A 163 8.51 -10.51 -16.79
CA ARG A 163 7.99 -11.70 -16.10
C ARG A 163 7.19 -11.29 -14.87
N LYS A 164 7.66 -10.32 -14.09
CA LYS A 164 6.90 -9.77 -12.94
C LYS A 164 5.52 -9.28 -13.40
N LYS A 165 5.47 -8.55 -14.52
CA LYS A 165 4.21 -8.04 -15.10
C LYS A 165 3.25 -9.13 -15.59
N LEU A 166 3.76 -10.20 -16.21
CA LEU A 166 2.93 -11.34 -16.63
C LEU A 166 2.33 -12.09 -15.43
N PHE A 167 3.11 -12.26 -14.36
CA PHE A 167 2.60 -12.82 -13.12
C PHE A 167 1.58 -11.90 -12.46
N GLU A 168 1.86 -10.59 -12.43
CA GLU A 168 0.96 -9.59 -11.86
C GLU A 168 -0.43 -9.62 -12.49
N SER A 169 -0.53 -9.71 -13.83
CA SER A 169 -1.84 -9.70 -14.48
C SER A 169 -2.65 -10.96 -14.20
N THR A 170 -2.01 -12.13 -14.28
CA THR A 170 -2.64 -13.41 -13.98
C THR A 170 -3.05 -13.49 -12.50
N PHE A 171 -2.21 -12.93 -11.63
CA PHE A 171 -2.46 -12.84 -10.19
C PHE A 171 -3.68 -11.98 -9.88
N LYS A 172 -3.77 -10.78 -10.45
CA LYS A 172 -4.89 -9.86 -10.24
C LYS A 172 -6.24 -10.50 -10.59
N ASP A 173 -6.29 -11.27 -11.68
CA ASP A 173 -7.51 -11.98 -12.09
C ASP A 173 -7.89 -13.10 -11.11
N LEU A 174 -6.90 -13.85 -10.60
CA LEU A 174 -7.13 -14.95 -9.64
C LEU A 174 -7.58 -14.46 -8.26
N PHE A 175 -7.03 -13.36 -7.77
CA PHE A 175 -7.25 -12.88 -6.39
C PHE A 175 -8.48 -11.99 -6.24
N LYS A 176 -9.13 -11.65 -7.36
CA LYS A 176 -10.39 -10.89 -7.35
C LYS A 176 -11.47 -11.56 -6.50
N ASP A 177 -11.51 -12.89 -6.49
CA ASP A 177 -12.49 -13.68 -5.75
C ASP A 177 -12.06 -14.02 -4.30
N PHE A 178 -10.85 -13.64 -3.89
CA PHE A 178 -10.34 -13.92 -2.55
C PHE A 178 -10.79 -12.87 -1.54
N PRO A 179 -11.37 -13.28 -0.40
CA PRO A 179 -11.77 -12.33 0.63
C PRO A 179 -10.58 -11.55 1.21
N ILE A 180 -10.78 -10.25 1.41
CA ILE A 180 -9.76 -9.31 1.88
C ILE A 180 -9.00 -9.74 3.14
N TYR A 181 -9.69 -10.32 4.12
CA TYR A 181 -9.10 -10.73 5.40
C TYR A 181 -8.11 -11.90 5.26
N LYS A 182 -8.09 -12.59 4.11
CA LYS A 182 -7.09 -13.61 3.78
C LYS A 182 -5.88 -13.04 3.03
N ARG A 183 -6.01 -11.82 2.49
CA ARG A 183 -5.02 -11.16 1.64
C ARG A 183 -4.12 -10.26 2.47
N ILE A 184 -4.69 -9.56 3.44
CA ILE A 184 -3.96 -8.66 4.35
C ILE A 184 -4.60 -8.63 5.75
N ASN A 185 -3.78 -8.50 6.79
CA ASN A 185 -4.24 -8.32 8.15
C ASN A 185 -4.09 -6.86 8.64
N THR A 186 -4.79 -6.52 9.72
CA THR A 186 -4.80 -5.16 10.29
C THR A 186 -3.41 -4.67 10.68
N GLU A 187 -2.60 -5.52 11.31
CA GLU A 187 -1.25 -5.14 11.76
C GLU A 187 -0.32 -4.79 10.60
N GLN A 188 -0.40 -5.53 9.49
CA GLN A 188 0.36 -5.23 8.28
C GLN A 188 -0.01 -3.87 7.70
N VAL A 189 -1.31 -3.54 7.62
CA VAL A 189 -1.76 -2.23 7.14
C VAL A 189 -1.28 -1.12 8.08
N LYS A 190 -1.35 -1.35 9.39
CA LYS A 190 -0.91 -0.40 10.41
C LYS A 190 0.59 -0.08 10.27
N VAL A 191 1.45 -1.09 10.21
CA VAL A 191 2.90 -0.91 10.06
C VAL A 191 3.26 -0.18 8.76
N LEU A 192 2.56 -0.48 7.66
CA LEU A 192 2.75 0.24 6.40
C LEU A 192 2.33 1.71 6.53
N LEU A 193 1.17 1.98 7.12
CA LEU A 193 0.70 3.35 7.35
C LEU A 193 1.65 4.13 8.24
N GLU A 194 2.08 3.57 9.37
CA GLU A 194 3.05 4.21 10.28
C GLU A 194 4.34 4.60 9.54
N ARG A 195 4.90 3.68 8.75
CA ARG A 195 6.10 3.93 7.97
C ARG A 195 5.91 5.04 6.93
N GLU A 196 4.93 4.88 6.04
CA GLU A 196 4.76 5.81 4.90
C GLU A 196 4.28 7.19 5.36
N LEU A 197 3.45 7.28 6.42
CA LEU A 197 3.03 8.57 6.98
C LEU A 197 4.20 9.28 7.66
N SER A 198 5.02 8.56 8.44
CA SER A 198 6.22 9.12 9.06
C SER A 198 7.23 9.60 8.00
N ASP A 199 7.42 8.86 6.93
CA ASP A 199 8.31 9.22 5.82
C ASP A 199 7.83 10.52 5.11
N GLU A 200 6.52 10.75 5.08
CA GLU A 200 5.89 11.98 4.58
C GLU A 200 5.78 13.10 5.64
N GLY A 201 6.40 12.93 6.80
CA GLY A 201 6.46 13.92 7.88
C GLY A 201 5.15 14.07 8.69
N ILE A 202 4.27 13.07 8.64
CA ILE A 202 3.03 13.02 9.39
C ILE A 202 3.21 12.09 10.59
N ASP A 203 3.58 12.69 11.72
CA ASP A 203 3.79 11.99 12.99
C ASP A 203 2.65 12.30 13.97
N ILE A 204 1.46 11.76 13.67
CA ILE A 204 0.27 11.85 14.51
C ILE A 204 -0.53 10.55 14.46
N ASP A 205 -1.28 10.30 15.55
CA ASP A 205 -2.17 9.16 15.63
C ASP A 205 -3.21 9.16 14.50
N PHE A 206 -3.48 7.98 13.98
CA PHE A 206 -4.42 7.73 12.91
C PHE A 206 -5.28 6.50 13.20
N GLU A 207 -6.45 6.49 12.59
CA GLU A 207 -7.38 5.36 12.59
C GLU A 207 -7.65 4.99 11.12
N PHE A 208 -7.89 3.72 10.81
CA PHE A 208 -8.09 3.29 9.43
C PHE A 208 -9.10 2.15 9.28
N SER A 209 -9.65 2.01 8.08
CA SER A 209 -10.52 0.89 7.72
C SER A 209 -10.45 0.63 6.22
N ILE A 210 -10.41 -0.65 5.85
CA ILE A 210 -10.61 -1.07 4.46
C ILE A 210 -12.09 -1.30 4.24
N TYR A 211 -12.63 -0.65 3.22
CA TYR A 211 -14.00 -0.82 2.74
C TYR A 211 -14.00 -1.66 1.48
N ASP A 212 -15.02 -2.50 1.32
CA ASP A 212 -15.43 -3.11 0.06
C ASP A 212 -16.68 -2.35 -0.42
N ASP A 213 -16.51 -1.52 -1.44
CA ASP A 213 -17.45 -0.46 -1.83
C ASP A 213 -17.85 0.44 -0.64
N ASP A 214 -19.03 0.23 -0.08
CA ASP A 214 -19.59 1.00 1.04
C ASP A 214 -19.60 0.21 2.36
N LEU A 215 -19.15 -1.04 2.37
CA LEU A 215 -19.15 -1.90 3.55
C LEU A 215 -17.77 -1.96 4.20
N ALA A 216 -17.71 -1.64 5.49
CA ALA A 216 -16.50 -1.80 6.28
C ALA A 216 -16.13 -3.29 6.41
N THR A 217 -14.86 -3.60 6.19
CA THR A 217 -14.33 -4.95 6.33
C THR A 217 -13.84 -5.19 7.76
N LYS A 218 -13.39 -6.41 8.07
CA LYS A 218 -12.77 -6.72 9.37
C LYS A 218 -11.38 -6.10 9.54
N VAL A 219 -10.78 -5.57 8.46
CA VAL A 219 -9.46 -4.95 8.49
C VAL A 219 -9.64 -3.47 8.80
N GLN A 220 -9.78 -3.16 10.09
CA GLN A 220 -10.00 -1.80 10.59
C GLN A 220 -9.49 -1.66 12.01
N THR A 221 -9.31 -0.41 12.45
CA THR A 221 -9.09 -0.04 13.84
C THR A 221 -10.42 0.17 14.56
N ASP A 222 -10.40 0.11 15.90
CA ASP A 222 -11.60 0.12 16.72
C ASP A 222 -12.35 1.46 16.70
N ASN A 223 -11.63 2.59 16.55
CA ASN A 223 -12.21 3.94 16.63
C ASN A 223 -12.29 4.64 15.25
N PHE A 224 -12.29 3.87 14.16
CA PHE A 224 -12.35 4.45 12.83
C PHE A 224 -13.72 5.13 12.56
N GLU A 225 -13.66 6.38 12.09
CA GLU A 225 -14.81 7.12 11.58
C GLU A 225 -14.52 7.62 10.17
N LYS A 226 -15.40 7.33 9.20
CA LYS A 226 -15.26 7.76 7.79
C LYS A 226 -15.36 9.29 7.60
N LYS A 227 -15.63 10.05 8.67
CA LYS A 227 -15.75 11.50 8.62
C LYS A 227 -14.39 12.15 8.39
N ASP A 228 -14.33 13.07 7.42
CA ASP A 228 -13.10 13.79 7.05
C ASP A 228 -11.90 12.86 6.76
N ALA A 229 -12.19 11.63 6.31
CA ALA A 229 -11.20 10.60 6.03
C ALA A 229 -10.62 10.73 4.61
N TYR A 230 -9.38 10.29 4.47
CA TYR A 230 -8.64 10.24 3.21
C TYR A 230 -8.69 8.81 2.67
N GLY A 231 -9.03 8.67 1.39
CA GLY A 231 -9.23 7.36 0.76
C GLY A 231 -8.29 7.13 -0.42
N ILE A 232 -7.84 5.89 -0.57
CA ILE A 232 -7.09 5.40 -1.75
C ILE A 232 -7.67 4.04 -2.16
N PRO A 233 -7.89 3.78 -3.47
CA PRO A 233 -8.18 2.42 -3.91
C PRO A 233 -6.96 1.53 -3.68
N ILE A 234 -7.21 0.28 -3.30
CA ILE A 234 -6.18 -0.74 -3.08
C ILE A 234 -6.56 -2.00 -3.85
N PHE A 235 -5.63 -2.91 -4.13
CA PHE A 235 -5.90 -4.14 -4.87
C PHE A 235 -6.46 -3.88 -6.27
N LEU A 236 -5.82 -2.98 -7.02
CA LEU A 236 -6.25 -2.63 -8.37
C LEU A 236 -6.18 -3.85 -9.30
N ASP A 237 -7.24 -4.06 -10.07
CA ASP A 237 -7.27 -5.09 -11.10
C ASP A 237 -6.52 -4.65 -12.37
N ASN A 238 -6.58 -5.48 -13.41
CA ASN A 238 -5.92 -5.23 -14.70
C ASN A 238 -6.47 -4.00 -15.44
N ASN A 239 -7.66 -3.51 -15.07
CA ASN A 239 -8.28 -2.30 -15.62
C ASN A 239 -8.05 -1.07 -14.73
N ASN A 240 -7.21 -1.18 -13.70
CA ASN A 240 -7.00 -0.16 -12.68
C ASN A 240 -8.27 0.15 -11.87
N GLU A 241 -9.16 -0.82 -11.72
CA GLU A 241 -10.39 -0.71 -10.91
C GLU A 241 -10.28 -1.55 -9.64
N SER A 242 -10.95 -1.11 -8.57
CA SER A 242 -11.08 -1.89 -7.34
C SER A 242 -12.32 -1.47 -6.56
N SER A 243 -13.04 -2.45 -5.99
CA SER A 243 -14.07 -2.20 -4.99
C SER A 243 -13.46 -1.83 -3.63
N TYR A 244 -12.21 -2.25 -3.38
CA TYR A 244 -11.55 -2.03 -2.10
C TYR A 244 -10.93 -0.63 -1.99
N LYS A 245 -11.25 0.07 -0.91
CA LYS A 245 -10.70 1.39 -0.58
C LYS A 245 -10.16 1.39 0.85
N LEU A 246 -8.90 1.77 1.01
CA LEU A 246 -8.31 2.07 2.31
C LEU A 246 -8.68 3.51 2.68
N TRP A 247 -9.32 3.67 3.83
CA TRP A 247 -9.63 4.96 4.42
C TRP A 247 -8.82 5.20 5.69
N VAL A 248 -8.35 6.43 5.87
CA VAL A 248 -7.59 6.86 7.04
C VAL A 248 -8.10 8.21 7.54
N ASN A 249 -8.37 8.33 8.84
CA ASN A 249 -8.69 9.58 9.50
C ASN A 249 -7.69 9.88 10.63
N PHE A 250 -7.58 11.17 10.96
CA PHE A 250 -6.59 11.68 11.91
C PHE A 250 -7.30 12.45 13.02
N PRO A 251 -7.56 11.83 14.19
CA PRO A 251 -8.28 12.47 15.28
C PRO A 251 -7.66 13.80 15.74
N GLU A 252 -6.32 13.90 15.72
CA GLU A 252 -5.58 15.08 16.19
C GLU A 252 -5.18 16.05 15.07
N ARG A 253 -5.71 15.91 13.85
CA ARG A 253 -5.34 16.73 12.68
C ARG A 253 -5.35 18.24 12.95
N GLN A 254 -6.38 18.77 13.61
CA GLN A 254 -6.48 20.21 13.86
C GLN A 254 -5.38 20.70 14.80
N LYS A 255 -5.05 19.92 15.85
CA LYS A 255 -3.96 20.26 16.77
C LYS A 255 -2.63 20.27 16.05
N PHE A 256 -2.39 19.26 15.21
CA PHE A 256 -1.18 19.16 14.39
C PHE A 256 -1.01 20.38 13.48
N LEU A 257 -2.05 20.75 12.73
CA LEU A 257 -2.01 21.90 11.82
C LEU A 257 -1.84 23.24 12.55
N LEU A 258 -2.44 23.39 13.74
CA LEU A 258 -2.23 24.59 14.56
C LEU A 258 -0.81 24.65 15.13
N SER A 259 -0.20 23.49 15.41
CA SER A 259 1.16 23.40 15.93
C SER A 259 2.20 23.93 14.95
N SER A 260 2.00 23.73 13.63
CA SER A 260 2.93 24.22 12.61
C SER A 260 2.93 25.73 12.43
N VAL A 261 1.82 26.41 12.79
CA VAL A 261 1.71 27.88 12.76
C VAL A 261 1.76 28.53 14.15
N LEU A 262 1.94 27.75 15.23
CA LEU A 262 1.90 28.23 16.61
C LEU A 262 2.92 29.35 16.86
N TRP A 263 4.13 29.21 16.32
CA TRP A 263 5.17 30.22 16.46
C TRP A 263 4.76 31.57 15.85
N MET A 264 4.11 31.56 14.68
CA MET A 264 3.57 32.79 14.07
C MET A 264 2.47 33.42 14.93
N ILE A 265 1.60 32.60 15.52
CA ILE A 265 0.53 33.09 16.40
C ILE A 265 1.14 33.75 17.65
N LEU A 266 2.10 33.09 18.30
CA LEU A 266 2.77 33.62 19.49
C LEU A 266 3.51 34.93 19.21
N LEU A 267 4.27 34.99 18.11
CA LEU A 267 4.94 36.23 17.70
C LEU A 267 3.94 37.35 17.40
N SER A 268 2.85 37.03 16.70
CA SER A 268 1.79 38.00 16.40
C SER A 268 1.22 38.64 17.67
N VAL A 269 0.95 37.82 18.69
CA VAL A 269 0.50 38.31 20.00
C VAL A 269 1.56 39.17 20.66
N LEU A 270 2.81 38.72 20.76
CA LEU A 270 3.90 39.45 21.42
C LEU A 270 4.21 40.81 20.77
N PHE A 271 4.12 40.92 19.45
CA PHE A 271 4.39 42.17 18.73
C PHE A 271 3.19 43.14 18.71
N THR A 272 1.99 42.64 19.04
CA THR A 272 0.75 43.43 19.05
C THR A 272 0.33 43.83 20.47
N SER A 273 0.68 43.03 21.48
CA SER A 273 0.37 43.23 22.90
C SER A 273 1.16 44.36 23.54
#